data_AF-A0A5E7SFU2-F1
#
_entry.id   AF-A0A5E7SFU2-F1
#
_cell.length_a   1.000
_cell.length_b   1.000
_cell.length_c   1.000
_cell.angle_alpha   90.00
_cell.angle_beta   90.00
_cell.angle_gamma   90.00
#
_symmetry.space_group_name_H-M   'P 1'
#
loop_
_entity.id
_entity.type
_entity.pdbx_description
1 polymer ?
#
loop_
_entity_poly.entity_id
_entity_poly.type
_entity_poly.pdbx_seq_one_letter_code
_entity_poly.pdbx_strand_id
1 'polypeptide(L)' 'MLTLLKQLDNIRKIGISSDHGELIEGITTTAVALDTVLGRFAISMPIPTFRFERARDTYIEELLRSKAGVFKEIGIVG' A
#
# COMPACT_ATOMS: atom_id res chain seq x y z
N MET A 1 -0.14 3.47 21.45
CA MET A 1 -0.90 4.60 20.87
C MET A 1 -0.01 5.59 20.12
N LEU A 2 1.07 6.12 20.72
CA LEU A 2 2.01 7.04 20.04
C LEU A 2 2.69 6.44 18.79
N THR A 3 2.93 5.12 18.75
CA THR A 3 3.60 4.44 17.64
C THR A 3 2.73 4.38 16.37
N LEU A 4 1.44 4.03 16.53
CA LEU A 4 0.50 3.97 15.41
C LEU A 4 0.24 5.35 14.80
N LEU A 5 0.05 6.39 15.63
CA LEU A 5 -0.16 7.75 15.12
C LEU A 5 1.06 8.25 14.32
N LYS A 6 2.28 7.94 14.78
CA LYS A 6 3.51 8.23 14.04
C LYS A 6 3.58 7.47 12.70
N GLN A 7 3.19 6.20 12.69
CA GLN A 7 3.11 5.42 11.44
C GLN A 7 2.09 6.03 10.48
N LEU A 8 0.91 6.43 10.97
CA LEU A 8 -0.11 7.10 10.15
C LEU A 8 0.40 8.42 9.57
N ASP A 9 1.12 9.23 10.35
CA ASP A 9 1.74 10.46 9.84
C ASP A 9 2.79 10.19 8.77
N ASN A 10 3.54 9.10 8.90
CA ASN A 10 4.49 8.68 7.88
C ASN A 10 3.77 8.21 6.60
N ILE A 11 2.71 7.40 6.75
CA ILE A 11 1.88 6.91 5.63
C ILE A 11 1.25 8.09 4.88
N ARG A 12 0.79 9.13 5.58
CA ARG A 12 0.25 10.34 4.94
C ARG A 12 1.28 11.08 4.09
N LYS A 13 2.57 11.04 4.47
CA LYS A 13 3.66 11.68 3.72
C LYS A 13 4.15 10.83 2.55
N ILE A 14 4.27 9.52 2.76
CA ILE A 14 4.83 8.58 1.77
C ILE A 14 3.76 8.08 0.79
N GLY A 15 2.50 8.00 1.22
CA GLY A 15 1.38 7.48 0.44
C GLY A 15 1.27 5.95 0.42
N ILE A 16 2.11 5.25 1.17
CA ILE A 16 2.22 3.78 1.22
C ILE A 16 2.23 3.33 2.68
N SER A 17 1.49 2.27 2.99
CA SER A 17 1.59 1.54 4.26
C SER A 17 2.24 0.18 4.05
N SER A 18 2.94 -0.32 5.06
CA SER A 18 3.50 -1.68 5.08
C SER A 18 3.48 -2.21 6.50
N ASP A 19 2.89 -3.40 6.70
CA ASP A 19 2.97 -4.16 7.95
C ASP A 19 4.03 -5.27 7.81
N HIS A 20 4.70 -5.65 8.90
CA HIS A 20 5.74 -6.70 8.87
C HIS A 20 5.37 -7.81 9.85
N GLY A 21 4.47 -8.70 9.44
CA GLY A 21 4.00 -9.81 10.26
C GLY A 21 3.13 -9.37 11.44
N GLU A 22 2.51 -8.19 11.35
CA GLU A 22 1.71 -7.63 12.45
C GLU A 22 0.37 -8.36 12.59
N LEU A 23 -0.20 -8.83 11.47
CA LEU A 23 -1.43 -9.62 11.45
C LEU A 23 -1.17 -11.13 11.35
N ILE A 24 -0.34 -11.55 10.40
CA ILE A 24 0.04 -12.95 10.20
C ILE A 24 1.57 -13.02 10.15
N GLU A 25 2.16 -13.79 11.04
CA GLU A 25 3.60 -14.00 11.07
C GLU A 25 4.12 -14.45 9.71
N GLY A 26 5.22 -13.82 9.25
CA GLY A 26 5.84 -14.14 7.97
C GLY A 26 5.12 -13.57 6.74
N ILE A 27 4.07 -12.76 6.90
CA ILE A 27 3.42 -12.01 5.81
C ILE A 27 3.67 -10.51 6.00
N THR A 28 4.10 -9.85 4.93
CA THR A 28 4.15 -8.39 4.82
C THR A 28 3.04 -7.93 3.88
N THR A 29 2.14 -7.08 4.36
CA THR A 29 1.13 -6.45 3.51
C THR A 29 1.51 -5.01 3.26
N THR A 30 1.69 -4.67 1.99
CA THR A 30 1.87 -3.29 1.56
C THR A 30 0.60 -2.80 0.89
N ALA A 31 0.17 -1.56 1.17
CA ALA A 31 -1.06 -1.01 0.62
C ALA A 31 -0.93 0.47 0.25
N VAL A 32 -1.78 0.90 -0.68
CA VAL A 32 -1.92 2.28 -1.13
C VAL A 32 -3.40 2.69 -1.13
N ALA A 33 -3.68 3.92 -0.72
CA ALA A 33 -5.02 4.46 -0.73
C ALA A 33 -5.46 4.81 -2.16
N LEU A 34 -6.73 4.53 -2.46
CA LEU A 34 -7.46 5.02 -3.63
C LEU A 34 -8.50 6.03 -3.14
N ASP A 35 -8.35 7.29 -3.54
CA ASP A 35 -9.37 8.30 -3.30
C ASP A 35 -10.20 8.42 -4.58
N THR A 36 -11.45 8.02 -4.53
CA THR A 36 -12.32 7.88 -5.70
C THR A 36 -13.61 8.65 -5.52
N VAL A 37 -14.33 8.89 -6.61
CA VAL A 37 -15.67 9.52 -6.58
C VAL A 37 -16.70 8.73 -5.78
N LEU A 38 -16.48 7.41 -5.60
CA LEU A 38 -17.36 6.53 -4.81
C LEU A 38 -16.93 6.42 -3.34
N GLY A 39 -15.83 7.08 -2.95
CA GLY A 39 -15.27 7.03 -1.61
C GLY A 39 -13.82 6.56 -1.58
N ARG A 40 -13.34 6.26 -0.37
CA ARG A 40 -11.95 5.89 -0.09
C ARG A 40 -11.81 4.37 0.00
N PHE A 41 -10.93 3.83 -0.81
CA PHE A 41 -10.57 2.42 -0.84
C PHE A 41 -9.06 2.25 -0.67
N ALA A 42 -8.59 1.01 -0.67
CA ALA A 42 -7.17 0.69 -0.72
C ALA A 42 -6.92 -0.53 -1.61
N ILE A 43 -5.78 -0.55 -2.29
CA ILE A 43 -5.24 -1.75 -2.92
C ILE A 43 -4.12 -2.26 -2.00
N SER A 44 -4.17 -3.53 -1.64
CA SER A 44 -3.18 -4.17 -0.77
C SER A 44 -2.60 -5.43 -1.40
N MET A 45 -1.35 -5.72 -1.10
CA MET A 45 -0.61 -6.87 -1.60
C MET A 45 0.05 -7.62 -0.44
N PRO A 46 -0.57 -8.71 0.07
CA PRO A 46 0.03 -9.58 1.09
C PRO A 46 1.05 -10.52 0.43
N ILE A 47 2.30 -10.51 0.93
CA ILE A 47 3.42 -11.27 0.37
C ILE A 47 4.18 -11.94 1.53
N PRO A 48 4.69 -13.17 1.37
CA PRO A 48 5.66 -13.72 2.32
C PRO A 48 6.82 -12.74 2.55
N THR A 49 7.06 -12.33 3.80
CA THR A 49 8.03 -11.28 4.18
C THR A 49 9.39 -11.49 3.54
N PHE A 50 9.88 -12.73 3.56
CA PHE A 50 11.15 -13.10 2.94
C PHE A 50 11.25 -12.80 1.43
N ARG A 51 10.14 -12.93 0.70
CA ARG A 51 10.09 -12.58 -0.73
C ARG A 51 10.01 -11.07 -0.91
N PHE A 52 9.20 -10.40 -0.08
CA PHE A 52 9.06 -8.95 -0.12
C PHE A 52 10.39 -8.24 0.10
N GLU A 53 11.16 -8.63 1.12
CA GLU A 53 12.46 -8.02 1.44
C GLU A 53 13.48 -8.12 0.30
N ARG A 54 13.45 -9.21 -0.48
CA ARG A 54 14.38 -9.43 -1.61
C ARG A 54 14.10 -8.55 -2.83
N ALA A 55 12.87 -8.05 -2.98
CA ALA A 55 12.44 -7.30 -4.16
C ALA A 55 11.46 -6.17 -3.82
N ARG A 56 11.68 -5.53 -2.66
CA ARG A 56 10.75 -4.56 -2.05
C ARG A 56 10.33 -3.46 -3.02
N ASP A 57 11.30 -2.84 -3.68
CA ASP A 57 11.05 -1.69 -4.53
C ASP A 57 10.22 -2.09 -5.76
N THR A 58 10.49 -3.26 -6.36
CA THR A 58 9.68 -3.83 -7.45
C THR A 58 8.22 -4.03 -7.04
N TYR A 59 7.98 -4.59 -5.85
CA TYR A 59 6.62 -4.77 -5.33
C TYR A 59 5.90 -3.44 -5.11
N ILE A 60 6.60 -2.44 -4.57
CA ILE A 60 6.04 -1.10 -4.37
C ILE A 60 5.72 -0.45 -5.73
N GLU A 61 6.62 -0.53 -6.70
CA GLU A 61 6.43 0.01 -8.05
C GLU A 61 5.22 -0.61 -8.75
N GLU A 62 5.06 -1.93 -8.69
CA GLU A 62 3.91 -2.60 -9.31
C GLU A 62 2.59 -2.27 -8.59
N LEU A 63 2.60 -2.11 -7.26
CA LEU A 63 1.43 -1.65 -6.51
C LEU A 63 1.03 -0.22 -6.90
N LEU A 64 2.00 0.68 -7.08
CA LEU A 64 1.75 2.04 -7.55
C LEU A 64 1.26 2.07 -9.01
N ARG A 65 1.82 1.22 -9.88
CA ARG A 65 1.34 1.04 -11.26
C ARG A 65 -0.10 0.53 -11.28
N SER A 66 -0.44 -0.43 -10.41
CA SER A 66 -1.80 -0.92 -10.26
C SER A 66 -2.77 0.19 -9.84
N LYS A 67 -2.39 1.01 -8.85
CA LYS A 67 -3.16 2.21 -8.45
C LYS A 67 -3.37 3.17 -9.62
N ALA A 68 -2.32 3.47 -10.39
CA ALA A 68 -2.42 4.35 -11.56
C ALA A 68 -3.35 3.76 -12.63
N GLY A 69 -3.27 2.45 -12.88
CA GLY A 69 -4.17 1.72 -13.77
C GLY A 69 -5.62 1.83 -13.32
N VAL A 70 -5.91 1.56 -12.04
CA VAL A 70 -7.26 1.70 -11.49
C VAL A 70 -7.80 3.11 -11.67
N PHE A 71 -7.01 4.14 -11.36
CA PHE A 71 -7.41 5.54 -11.53
C PHE A 71 -7.73 5.91 -12.98
N LYS A 72 -6.97 5.36 -13.94
CA LYS A 72 -7.24 5.53 -15.37
C LYS A 72 -8.58 4.88 -15.74
N GLU A 73 -8.81 3.63 -15.34
CA GLU A 73 -10.04 2.89 -15.68
C GLU A 73 -11.31 3.52 -15.07
N ILE A 74 -11.20 4.15 -13.90
CA ILE A 74 -12.33 4.84 -13.24
C ILE A 74 -12.41 6.34 -13.55
N GLY A 75 -11.62 6.83 -14.52
CA GLY A 75 -11.73 8.19 -15.05
C GLY A 75 -11.27 9.31 -14.10
N ILE A 76 -10.40 9.00 -13.13
CA ILE A 76 -9.82 10.00 -12.21
C ILE A 76 -8.60 10.69 -12.83
N VAL A 77 -7.91 10.01 -13.76
CA VAL A 77 -6.78 10.56 -14.50
C VAL A 77 -7.19 10.68 -15.97
N GLY A 78 -7.41 11.93 -16.41
CA GLY A 78 -7.52 12.34 -17.81
C GLY A 78 -6.24 13.02 -18.25
#